data_AF-A0A6N8RBB6-F1
#
_entry.id   AF-A0A6N8RBB6-F1
#
_cell.length_a   1.000
_cell.length_b   1.000
_cell.length_c   1.000
_cell.angle_alpha   90.00
_cell.angle_beta   90.00
_cell.angle_gamma   90.00
#
_symmetry.space_group_name_H-M   'P 1'
#
loop_
_entity.id
_entity.type
_entity.pdbx_description
1 polymer ?
#
loop_
_entity_poly.entity_id
_entity_poly.type
_entity_poly.pdbx_seq_one_letter_code
_entity_poly.pdbx_strand_id
1 'polypeptide(L)'
;VINRTGAPQYMKDYDYDDHQRFNPFFDLGAWHGHLLPDGPNTMGGFPGVALLTEEYINFMASNFDRLTVWQDGKKVDFTLEAYSIPGALVQKLTAKDVLVEMTLRFATPRTSLLETKIISNKPLDLVWDGELLEKLEAKEGKPLSDKTIAGEYPDYQRKISATRDGLKVTFGKVRATWDLLTSGESEYQVHKSLPVQT
;
A
#
# COMPACT_ATOMS: atom_id res chain seq x y z
N VAL A 1 12.05 11.69 -12.91
CA VAL A 1 13.35 11.15 -12.44
C VAL A 1 13.33 9.61 -12.41
N ILE A 2 12.37 8.94 -11.76
CA ILE A 2 12.13 7.48 -11.85
C ILE A 2 10.63 7.22 -11.98
N ASN A 3 10.20 6.18 -12.71
CA ASN A 3 8.80 5.75 -12.69
C ASN A 3 8.49 4.96 -11.41
N ARG A 4 7.57 5.47 -10.59
CA ARG A 4 7.15 4.86 -9.31
C ARG A 4 5.71 4.36 -9.33
N THR A 5 5.04 4.31 -10.49
CA THR A 5 3.68 3.77 -10.58
C THR A 5 3.70 2.25 -10.56
N GLY A 6 2.68 1.63 -9.97
CA GLY A 6 2.50 0.19 -10.04
C GLY A 6 1.43 -0.35 -9.10
N ALA A 7 0.86 -1.49 -9.47
CA ALA A 7 -0.15 -2.21 -8.70
C ALA A 7 0.27 -3.69 -8.62
N PRO A 8 1.23 -4.05 -7.74
CA PRO A 8 1.75 -5.41 -7.68
C PRO A 8 0.64 -6.40 -7.34
N GLN A 9 0.63 -7.55 -8.03
CA GLN A 9 -0.39 -8.59 -7.86
C GLN A 9 0.16 -9.84 -7.18
N TYR A 10 1.45 -9.87 -6.86
CA TYR A 10 2.20 -10.98 -6.29
C TYR A 10 3.12 -10.45 -5.19
N MET A 11 3.41 -11.25 -4.16
CA MET A 11 4.42 -10.88 -3.15
C MET A 11 5.79 -10.65 -3.81
N LYS A 12 6.14 -11.54 -4.74
CA LYS A 12 7.31 -11.52 -5.61
C LYS A 12 6.87 -11.17 -7.03
N ASP A 13 6.70 -9.87 -7.31
CA ASP A 13 6.27 -9.39 -8.64
C ASP A 13 7.52 -8.97 -9.43
N TYR A 14 8.21 -9.99 -9.94
CA TYR A 14 9.57 -9.84 -10.43
C TYR A 14 9.67 -9.46 -11.91
N ASP A 15 10.79 -8.83 -12.24
CA ASP A 15 11.31 -8.74 -13.60
C ASP A 15 11.99 -10.05 -14.02
N TYR A 16 12.62 -10.05 -15.19
CA TYR A 16 13.32 -11.22 -15.72
C TYR A 16 14.41 -11.79 -14.79
N ASP A 17 15.11 -10.94 -14.05
CA ASP A 17 16.30 -11.28 -13.23
C ASP A 17 15.97 -11.40 -11.73
N ASP A 18 14.69 -11.62 -11.40
CA ASP A 18 14.19 -11.84 -10.03
C ASP A 18 14.29 -10.61 -9.10
N HIS A 19 14.35 -9.41 -9.67
CA HIS A 19 14.18 -8.16 -8.92
C HIS A 19 12.72 -7.74 -8.91
N GLN A 20 12.25 -7.10 -7.84
CA GLN A 20 10.92 -6.48 -7.85
C GLN A 20 10.84 -5.45 -8.99
N ARG A 21 9.90 -5.61 -9.94
CA ARG A 21 9.87 -4.80 -11.17
C ARG A 21 9.31 -3.39 -11.00
N PHE A 22 8.84 -3.07 -9.79
CA PHE A 22 8.35 -1.74 -9.44
C PHE A 22 9.36 -1.00 -8.56
N ASN A 23 9.26 0.34 -8.53
CA ASN A 23 10.23 1.19 -7.82
C ASN A 23 9.59 1.96 -6.65
N PRO A 24 9.26 1.30 -5.51
CA PRO A 24 8.66 1.99 -4.37
C PRO A 24 9.55 3.12 -3.86
N PHE A 25 8.91 4.14 -3.31
CA PHE A 25 9.56 5.22 -2.61
C PHE A 25 9.88 4.81 -1.18
N PHE A 26 11.16 4.86 -0.83
CA PHE A 26 11.71 4.70 0.51
C PHE A 26 12.51 5.96 0.87
N ASP A 27 12.50 6.36 2.13
CA ASP A 27 13.29 7.48 2.65
C ASP A 27 13.58 7.28 4.15
N LEU A 28 14.47 8.09 4.73
CA LEU A 28 14.89 8.07 6.14
C LEU A 28 15.40 6.69 6.66
N GLY A 29 15.86 5.81 5.76
CA GLY A 29 16.28 4.45 6.14
C GLY A 29 15.13 3.57 6.64
N ALA A 30 13.91 3.86 6.17
CA ALA A 30 12.72 3.11 6.53
C ALA A 30 12.66 1.70 5.90
N TRP A 31 11.86 0.85 6.53
CA TRP A 31 11.76 -0.58 6.23
C TRP A 31 10.47 -0.94 5.49
N HIS A 32 9.78 0.07 4.96
CA HIS A 32 8.64 -0.08 4.07
C HIS A 32 8.62 1.04 3.03
N GLY A 33 7.97 0.79 1.89
CA GLY A 33 7.92 1.71 0.76
C GLY A 33 6.57 1.70 0.04
N HIS A 34 6.34 2.73 -0.78
CA HIS A 34 5.04 3.01 -1.40
C HIS A 34 5.15 3.26 -2.91
N LEU A 35 4.16 2.87 -3.69
CA LEU A 35 4.06 3.19 -5.12
C LEU A 35 3.02 4.30 -5.37
N LEU A 36 3.10 4.91 -6.54
CA LEU A 36 2.05 5.77 -7.08
C LEU A 36 0.93 4.92 -7.71
N PRO A 37 -0.33 5.40 -7.69
CA PRO A 37 -1.41 4.76 -8.42
C PRO A 37 -1.12 4.78 -9.93
N ASP A 38 -1.53 3.70 -10.61
CA ASP A 38 -1.39 3.50 -12.06
C ASP A 38 -2.68 3.80 -12.84
N GLY A 39 -3.78 4.11 -12.15
CA GLY A 39 -5.04 4.49 -12.79
C GLY A 39 -6.24 4.42 -11.84
N PRO A 40 -7.48 4.37 -12.40
CA PRO A 40 -8.72 4.39 -11.63
C PRO A 40 -8.87 3.25 -10.60
N ASN A 41 -8.21 2.11 -10.83
CA ASN A 41 -8.27 0.96 -9.94
C ASN A 41 -7.48 1.17 -8.63
N THR A 42 -6.52 2.08 -8.62
CA THR A 42 -5.61 2.33 -7.49
C THR A 42 -5.64 3.78 -6.99
N MET A 43 -6.32 4.68 -7.71
CA MET A 43 -6.49 6.07 -7.29
C MET A 43 -7.12 6.20 -5.90
N GLY A 44 -6.67 7.17 -5.11
CA GLY A 44 -7.07 7.35 -3.72
C GLY A 44 -6.23 6.60 -2.70
N GLY A 45 -5.24 5.81 -3.15
CA GLY A 45 -4.25 5.16 -2.29
C GLY A 45 -2.86 5.24 -2.90
N PHE A 46 -1.86 4.89 -2.11
CA PHE A 46 -0.49 4.65 -2.60
C PHE A 46 -0.27 3.13 -2.59
N PRO A 47 -0.52 2.45 -3.72
CA PRO A 47 -0.57 0.99 -3.75
C PRO A 47 0.82 0.36 -3.52
N GLY A 48 0.84 -0.97 -3.44
CA GLY A 48 2.07 -1.74 -3.44
C GLY A 48 2.92 -1.49 -2.20
N VAL A 49 2.33 -1.70 -1.02
CA VAL A 49 3.06 -1.64 0.26
C VAL A 49 4.20 -2.67 0.19
N ALA A 50 5.43 -2.18 0.02
CA ALA A 50 6.62 -3.00 0.01
C ALA A 50 7.19 -3.07 1.43
N LEU A 51 7.42 -4.28 1.94
CA LEU A 51 8.05 -4.51 3.25
C LEU A 51 9.48 -5.01 3.03
N LEU A 52 10.43 -4.43 3.77
CA LEU A 52 11.77 -4.99 3.89
C LEU A 52 11.76 -5.99 5.05
N THR A 53 11.56 -7.25 4.73
CA THR A 53 11.46 -8.36 5.69
C THR A 53 12.84 -8.89 6.03
N GLU A 54 13.54 -8.14 6.88
CA GLU A 54 14.95 -8.29 7.31
C GLU A 54 15.97 -8.21 6.15
N GLU A 55 15.94 -9.15 5.21
CA GLU A 55 16.94 -9.25 4.11
C GLU A 55 16.30 -9.13 2.71
N TYR A 56 14.97 -9.18 2.62
CA TYR A 56 14.24 -9.26 1.35
C TYR A 56 13.17 -8.18 1.22
N ILE A 57 12.87 -7.79 -0.02
CA ILE A 57 11.71 -6.93 -0.35
C ILE A 57 10.53 -7.78 -0.79
N ASN A 58 9.40 -7.66 -0.09
CA ASN A 58 8.18 -8.42 -0.36
C ASN A 58 6.96 -7.48 -0.38
N PHE A 59 6.11 -7.57 -1.41
CA PHE A 59 4.87 -6.80 -1.44
C PHE A 59 3.81 -7.41 -0.52
N MET A 60 3.16 -6.56 0.27
CA MET A 60 2.11 -6.96 1.21
C MET A 60 0.71 -6.89 0.59
N ALA A 61 0.43 -5.81 -0.16
CA ALA A 61 -0.90 -5.45 -0.63
C ALA A 61 -0.79 -4.64 -1.94
N SER A 62 -1.78 -4.79 -2.84
CA SER A 62 -1.96 -3.86 -3.95
C SER A 62 -2.61 -2.59 -3.44
N ASN A 63 -3.92 -2.60 -3.20
CA ASN A 63 -4.60 -1.51 -2.51
C ASN A 63 -4.55 -1.76 -1.00
N PHE A 64 -4.13 -0.76 -0.24
CA PHE A 64 -4.19 -0.77 1.21
C PHE A 64 -4.41 0.67 1.72
N ASP A 65 -5.47 0.87 2.49
CA ASP A 65 -5.93 2.20 2.91
C ASP A 65 -6.26 3.16 1.74
N ARG A 66 -6.86 2.62 0.67
CA ARG A 66 -7.30 3.40 -0.50
C ARG A 66 -8.60 4.14 -0.18
N LEU A 67 -8.60 5.46 -0.28
CA LEU A 67 -9.78 6.30 -0.09
C LEU A 67 -10.72 6.25 -1.30
N THR A 68 -12.01 6.08 -1.02
CA THR A 68 -13.11 6.48 -1.88
C THR A 68 -14.01 7.47 -1.14
N VAL A 69 -14.58 8.42 -1.88
CA VAL A 69 -15.46 9.46 -1.34
C VAL A 69 -16.86 9.24 -1.87
N TRP A 70 -17.85 9.36 -0.99
CA TRP A 70 -19.26 9.24 -1.31
C TRP A 70 -20.00 10.51 -0.88
N GLN A 71 -20.97 10.91 -1.67
CA GLN A 71 -21.87 12.03 -1.39
C GLN A 71 -23.29 11.59 -1.70
N ASP A 72 -24.19 11.72 -0.72
CA ASP A 72 -25.60 11.32 -0.85
C ASP A 72 -25.77 9.87 -1.35
N GLY A 73 -24.92 8.96 -0.84
CA GLY A 73 -24.92 7.54 -1.23
C GLY A 73 -24.36 7.23 -2.62
N LYS A 74 -23.79 8.22 -3.33
CA LYS A 74 -23.14 8.04 -4.63
C LYS A 74 -21.63 8.23 -4.54
N LYS A 75 -20.87 7.31 -5.13
CA LYS A 75 -19.42 7.44 -5.25
C LYS A 75 -19.10 8.68 -6.10
N VAL A 76 -18.24 9.54 -5.58
CA VAL A 76 -17.70 10.69 -6.32
C VAL A 76 -16.73 10.19 -7.37
N ASP A 77 -16.95 10.60 -8.63
CA ASP A 77 -16.08 10.26 -9.75
C ASP A 77 -14.96 11.31 -9.87
N PHE A 78 -13.72 10.84 -9.85
CA PHE A 78 -12.53 11.69 -9.81
C PHE A 78 -11.67 11.49 -11.05
N THR A 79 -11.02 12.57 -11.46
CA THR A 79 -9.84 12.53 -12.32
C THR A 79 -8.57 12.47 -11.47
N LEU A 80 -7.54 11.75 -11.93
CA LEU A 80 -6.29 11.52 -11.21
C LEU A 80 -5.12 12.29 -11.83
N GLU A 81 -4.38 13.01 -11.00
CA GLU A 81 -2.99 13.41 -11.26
C GLU A 81 -2.11 12.77 -10.18
N ALA A 82 -1.04 12.06 -10.57
CA ALA A 82 -0.12 11.43 -9.62
C ALA A 82 1.33 11.57 -10.09
N TYR A 83 2.22 11.98 -9.18
CA TYR A 83 3.62 12.21 -9.49
C TYR A 83 4.53 12.02 -8.27
N SER A 84 5.81 11.82 -8.54
CA SER A 84 6.84 11.78 -7.51
C SER A 84 7.77 12.98 -7.65
N ILE A 85 8.25 13.46 -6.51
CA ILE A 85 9.33 14.44 -6.40
C ILE A 85 10.39 13.88 -5.44
N PRO A 86 11.61 14.45 -5.41
CA PRO A 86 12.57 14.11 -4.37
C PRO A 86 11.94 14.25 -2.98
N GLY A 87 11.84 13.13 -2.25
CA GLY A 87 11.30 13.07 -0.89
C GLY A 87 9.78 13.02 -0.74
N ALA A 88 8.97 12.86 -1.81
CA ALA A 88 7.52 12.67 -1.67
C ALA A 88 6.85 11.94 -2.85
N LEU A 89 5.72 11.31 -2.53
CA LEU A 89 4.68 10.94 -3.49
C LEU A 89 3.48 11.87 -3.34
N VAL A 90 2.90 12.29 -4.46
CA VAL A 90 1.74 13.18 -4.48
C VAL A 90 0.68 12.62 -5.42
N GLN A 91 -0.58 12.68 -5.00
CA GLN A 91 -1.71 12.52 -5.90
C GLN A 91 -2.78 13.57 -5.63
N LYS A 92 -3.50 13.97 -6.68
CA LYS A 92 -4.63 14.88 -6.64
C LYS A 92 -5.81 14.23 -7.33
N LEU A 93 -6.93 14.19 -6.64
CA LEU A 93 -8.21 13.69 -7.14
C LEU A 93 -9.16 14.86 -7.31
N THR A 94 -9.54 15.15 -8.56
CA THR A 94 -10.38 16.31 -8.87
C THR A 94 -11.73 15.88 -9.40
N ALA A 95 -12.78 16.28 -8.69
CA ALA A 95 -14.18 16.23 -9.13
C ALA A 95 -14.76 17.66 -9.10
N LYS A 96 -16.01 17.83 -9.55
CA LYS A 96 -16.65 19.16 -9.65
C LYS A 96 -16.71 19.92 -8.33
N ASP A 97 -17.13 19.26 -7.25
CA ASP A 97 -17.41 19.87 -5.94
C ASP A 97 -16.57 19.25 -4.80
N VAL A 98 -15.60 18.39 -5.15
CA VAL A 98 -14.71 17.72 -4.21
C VAL A 98 -13.30 17.67 -4.79
N LEU A 99 -12.32 18.12 -4.01
CA LEU A 99 -10.90 17.95 -4.29
C LEU A 99 -10.26 17.15 -3.15
N VAL A 100 -9.41 16.18 -3.50
CA VAL A 100 -8.53 15.51 -2.53
C VAL A 100 -7.09 15.68 -2.96
N GLU A 101 -6.26 16.27 -2.09
CA GLU A 101 -4.82 16.34 -2.27
C GLU A 101 -4.15 15.44 -1.25
N MET A 102 -3.29 14.54 -1.71
CA MET A 102 -2.55 13.63 -0.86
C MET A 102 -1.05 13.79 -1.03
N THR A 103 -0.35 13.96 0.09
CA THR A 103 1.11 14.03 0.12
C THR A 103 1.65 12.98 1.08
N LEU A 104 2.46 12.06 0.57
CA LEU A 104 3.14 11.04 1.37
C LEU A 104 4.63 11.35 1.48
N ARG A 105 5.13 11.42 2.71
CA ARG A 105 6.56 11.60 3.06
C ARG A 105 6.95 10.65 4.18
N PHE A 106 8.23 10.40 4.38
CA PHE A 106 8.70 9.71 5.57
C PHE A 106 8.87 10.68 6.73
N ALA A 107 8.46 10.26 7.93
CA ALA A 107 8.56 11.04 9.17
C ALA A 107 9.63 10.49 10.11
N THR A 108 9.82 9.16 10.13
CA THR A 108 10.84 8.47 10.93
C THR A 108 11.42 7.30 10.14
N PRO A 109 12.51 6.65 10.63
CA PRO A 109 13.02 5.41 10.04
C PRO A 109 12.07 4.21 10.09
N ARG A 110 10.83 4.34 10.58
CA ARG A 110 9.82 3.27 10.59
C ARG A 110 8.41 3.76 10.24
N THR A 111 8.24 5.02 9.88
CA THR A 111 6.91 5.62 9.72
C THR A 111 6.88 6.60 8.56
N SER A 112 5.97 6.36 7.62
CA SER A 112 5.55 7.34 6.63
C SER A 112 4.32 8.08 7.12
N LEU A 113 4.22 9.36 6.78
CA LEU A 113 3.09 10.24 7.06
C LEU A 113 2.37 10.55 5.75
N LEU A 114 1.06 10.33 5.76
CA LEU A 114 0.14 10.70 4.69
C LEU A 114 -0.71 11.88 5.15
N GLU A 115 -0.56 13.03 4.48
CA GLU A 115 -1.54 14.11 4.55
C GLU A 115 -2.63 13.82 3.51
N THR A 116 -3.90 13.81 3.93
CA THR A 116 -5.07 13.71 3.05
C THR A 116 -5.95 14.93 3.26
N LYS A 117 -5.79 15.93 2.39
CA LYS A 117 -6.53 17.19 2.45
C LYS A 117 -7.76 17.10 1.55
N ILE A 118 -8.94 17.20 2.16
CA ILE A 118 -10.23 17.12 1.46
C ILE A 118 -10.87 18.50 1.46
N ILE A 119 -11.25 19.00 0.29
CA ILE A 119 -11.98 20.26 0.12
C ILE A 119 -13.35 19.93 -0.46
N SER A 120 -14.41 20.27 0.28
CA SER A 120 -15.78 20.19 -0.20
C SER A 120 -16.66 21.24 0.48
N ASN A 121 -17.75 21.61 -0.19
CA ASN A 121 -18.78 22.52 0.34
C ASN A 121 -19.97 21.77 0.96
N LYS A 122 -19.93 20.44 0.99
CA LYS A 122 -20.98 19.56 1.51
C LYS A 122 -20.39 18.44 2.36
N PRO A 123 -21.18 17.83 3.26
CA PRO A 123 -20.79 16.61 3.94
C PRO A 123 -20.46 15.48 2.95
N LEU A 124 -19.57 14.58 3.37
CA LEU A 124 -19.08 13.43 2.61
C LEU A 124 -18.98 12.21 3.51
N ASP A 125 -19.19 11.03 2.96
CA ASP A 125 -18.84 9.77 3.59
C ASP A 125 -17.49 9.28 3.02
N LEU A 126 -16.56 8.99 3.91
CA LEU A 126 -15.20 8.56 3.55
C LEU A 126 -15.05 7.07 3.81
N VAL A 127 -14.63 6.32 2.80
CA VAL A 127 -14.46 4.88 2.89
C VAL A 127 -13.04 4.52 2.49
N TRP A 128 -12.34 3.79 3.35
CA TRP A 128 -11.02 3.25 3.05
C TRP A 128 -11.10 1.75 2.89
N ASP A 129 -10.49 1.23 1.82
CA ASP A 129 -10.44 -0.20 1.54
C ASP A 129 -8.99 -0.71 1.37
N GLY A 130 -8.80 -2.00 1.56
CA GLY A 130 -7.51 -2.65 1.39
C GLY A 130 -7.62 -4.16 1.41
N GLU A 131 -6.67 -4.82 0.74
CA GLU A 131 -6.62 -6.27 0.64
C GLU A 131 -5.16 -6.76 0.63
N LEU A 132 -4.87 -7.79 1.42
CA LEU A 132 -3.56 -8.44 1.38
C LEU A 132 -3.42 -9.26 0.10
N LEU A 133 -2.22 -9.30 -0.47
CA LEU A 133 -1.97 -10.14 -1.65
C LEU A 133 -2.19 -11.62 -1.31
N GLU A 134 -2.61 -12.39 -2.30
CA GLU A 134 -2.78 -13.84 -2.16
C GLU A 134 -1.75 -14.65 -2.95
N LYS A 135 -1.40 -14.18 -4.16
CA LYS A 135 -0.53 -14.90 -5.08
C LYS A 135 0.94 -14.73 -4.72
N LEU A 136 1.72 -15.80 -4.85
CA LEU A 136 3.12 -15.81 -4.41
C LEU A 136 4.03 -15.03 -5.37
N GLU A 137 4.15 -15.50 -6.62
CA GLU A 137 5.23 -15.09 -7.51
C GLU A 137 4.85 -15.01 -8.99
N ALA A 138 5.44 -14.02 -9.65
CA ALA A 138 5.35 -13.81 -11.09
C ALA A 138 6.69 -13.29 -11.63
N LYS A 139 6.94 -13.53 -12.92
CA LYS A 139 8.06 -13.00 -13.69
C LYS A 139 7.52 -12.28 -14.92
N GLU A 140 7.86 -11.00 -15.09
CA GLU A 140 7.33 -10.15 -16.18
C GLU A 140 5.78 -10.17 -16.22
N GLY A 141 5.15 -10.12 -15.04
CA GLY A 141 3.70 -10.15 -14.87
C GLY A 141 3.02 -11.50 -15.16
N LYS A 142 3.78 -12.55 -15.49
CA LYS A 142 3.26 -13.90 -15.71
C LYS A 142 3.47 -14.75 -14.45
N PRO A 143 2.43 -15.43 -13.92
CA PRO A 143 2.59 -16.29 -12.76
C PRO A 143 3.61 -17.40 -13.05
N LEU A 144 4.54 -17.65 -12.12
CA LEU A 144 5.47 -18.79 -12.21
C LEU A 144 4.80 -20.09 -11.75
N SER A 145 3.81 -19.98 -10.87
CA SER A 145 3.02 -21.08 -10.33
C SER A 145 1.65 -20.59 -9.86
N ASP A 146 0.80 -21.52 -9.42
CA ASP A 146 -0.48 -21.26 -8.74
C ASP A 146 -0.33 -21.17 -7.21
N LYS A 147 0.91 -21.18 -6.69
CA LYS A 147 1.19 -21.07 -5.27
C LYS A 147 0.64 -19.77 -4.68
N THR A 148 0.12 -19.88 -3.46
CA THR A 148 -0.31 -18.74 -2.65
C THR A 148 0.72 -18.44 -1.57
N ILE A 149 0.72 -17.20 -1.07
CA ILE A 149 1.60 -16.76 0.02
C ILE A 149 1.33 -17.60 1.29
N ALA A 150 0.06 -17.82 1.62
CA ALA A 150 -0.32 -18.61 2.79
C ALA A 150 0.01 -20.10 2.64
N GLY A 151 -0.03 -20.64 1.42
CA GLY A 151 0.37 -22.02 1.13
C GLY A 151 1.88 -22.22 1.23
N GLU A 152 2.67 -21.28 0.70
CA GLU A 152 4.14 -21.35 0.75
C GLU A 152 4.71 -21.04 2.14
N TYR A 153 4.08 -20.12 2.87
CA TYR A 153 4.50 -19.72 4.22
C TYR A 153 3.34 -19.87 5.23
N PRO A 154 3.01 -21.10 5.65
CA PRO A 154 1.91 -21.35 6.61
C PRO A 154 2.07 -20.59 7.92
N ASP A 155 3.32 -20.40 8.39
CA ASP A 155 3.65 -19.70 9.63
C ASP A 155 3.59 -18.18 9.50
N TYR A 156 3.40 -17.62 8.29
CA TYR A 156 3.32 -16.17 8.12
C TYR A 156 2.06 -15.59 8.76
N GLN A 157 0.97 -16.37 8.79
CA GLN A 157 -0.26 -16.12 9.55
C GLN A 157 -0.71 -14.65 9.57
N ARG A 158 -0.70 -14.01 8.40
CA ARG A 158 -1.02 -12.59 8.25
C ARG A 158 -2.42 -12.31 8.75
N LYS A 159 -2.57 -11.35 9.66
CA LYS A 159 -3.86 -11.02 10.27
C LYS A 159 -4.07 -9.53 10.39
N ILE A 160 -5.15 -9.04 9.77
CA ILE A 160 -5.65 -7.67 9.95
C ILE A 160 -6.46 -7.63 11.26
N SER A 161 -6.30 -6.57 12.04
CA SER A 161 -7.12 -6.30 13.23
C SER A 161 -7.37 -4.81 13.37
N ALA A 162 -8.62 -4.44 13.64
CA ALA A 162 -8.98 -3.07 13.98
C ALA A 162 -8.29 -2.67 15.29
N THR A 163 -7.98 -1.39 15.40
CA THR A 163 -7.41 -0.74 16.60
C THR A 163 -8.20 0.51 16.92
N ARG A 164 -7.88 1.19 18.03
CA ARG A 164 -8.62 2.38 18.48
C ARG A 164 -8.61 3.55 17.48
N ASP A 165 -7.58 3.62 16.65
CA ASP A 165 -7.26 4.77 15.78
C ASP A 165 -6.88 4.32 14.36
N GLY A 166 -7.31 3.13 13.95
CA GLY A 166 -7.05 2.57 12.62
C GLY A 166 -6.97 1.05 12.66
N LEU A 167 -5.89 0.47 12.15
CA LEU A 167 -5.71 -0.98 12.08
C LEU A 167 -4.25 -1.39 12.14
N LYS A 168 -4.01 -2.69 12.32
CA LYS A 168 -2.70 -3.29 12.12
C LYS A 168 -2.78 -4.61 11.39
N VAL A 169 -1.68 -4.96 10.72
CA VAL A 169 -1.40 -6.30 10.20
C VAL A 169 -0.30 -6.90 11.06
N THR A 170 -0.55 -8.07 11.62
CA THR A 170 0.44 -8.85 12.37
C THR A 170 0.97 -9.98 11.51
N PHE A 171 2.23 -10.35 11.73
CA PHE A 171 2.94 -11.37 10.97
C PHE A 171 3.56 -12.40 11.92
N GLY A 172 3.28 -13.68 11.68
CA GLY A 172 3.93 -14.80 12.37
C GLY A 172 5.41 -14.92 11.99
N LYS A 173 6.13 -15.81 12.67
CA LYS A 173 7.59 -16.01 12.50
C LYS A 173 7.86 -16.91 11.30
N VAL A 174 8.53 -16.36 10.28
CA VAL A 174 8.98 -17.11 9.10
C VAL A 174 10.49 -16.97 8.99
N ARG A 175 11.19 -18.10 8.88
CA ARG A 175 12.66 -18.13 8.68
C ARG A 175 12.99 -18.80 7.34
N ALA A 176 12.37 -18.34 6.25
CA ALA A 176 12.68 -18.79 4.91
C ALA A 176 13.95 -18.05 4.45
N THR A 177 15.11 -18.68 4.66
CA THR A 177 16.45 -18.08 4.55
C THR A 177 16.67 -17.28 3.29
N TRP A 178 16.04 -17.64 2.17
CA TRP A 178 16.27 -17.05 0.86
C TRP A 178 15.09 -16.22 0.32
N ASP A 179 14.06 -15.98 1.14
CA ASP A 179 12.78 -15.47 0.65
C ASP A 179 12.09 -14.47 1.58
N LEU A 180 11.89 -14.86 2.84
CA LEU A 180 11.02 -14.16 3.78
C LEU A 180 11.48 -14.42 5.22
N LEU A 181 11.91 -13.36 5.87
CA LEU A 181 12.39 -13.39 7.23
C LEU A 181 11.58 -12.43 8.11
N THR A 182 10.88 -13.00 9.09
CA THR A 182 10.15 -12.25 10.11
C THR A 182 10.45 -12.80 11.49
N SER A 183 10.34 -11.95 12.50
CA SER A 183 10.61 -12.33 13.90
C SER A 183 9.44 -13.07 14.56
N GLY A 184 8.21 -12.87 14.06
CA GLY A 184 6.96 -13.22 14.75
C GLY A 184 6.37 -12.10 15.60
N GLU A 185 7.03 -10.95 15.65
CA GLU A 185 6.61 -9.76 16.39
C GLU A 185 6.46 -8.53 15.47
N SER A 186 6.73 -8.69 14.17
CA SER A 186 6.64 -7.61 13.20
C SER A 186 5.18 -7.24 12.89
N GLU A 187 4.92 -5.96 12.70
CA GLU A 187 3.60 -5.42 12.38
C GLU A 187 3.67 -4.34 11.29
N TYR A 188 2.60 -4.18 10.52
CA TYR A 188 2.33 -2.99 9.71
C TYR A 188 1.13 -2.25 10.30
N GLN A 189 1.33 -1.00 10.73
CA GLN A 189 0.32 -0.25 11.48
C GLN A 189 -0.18 0.95 10.69
N VAL A 190 -1.47 1.23 10.82
CA VAL A 190 -2.14 2.42 10.28
C VAL A 190 -2.82 3.15 11.42
N HIS A 191 -2.38 4.38 11.67
CA HIS A 191 -2.97 5.29 12.65
C HIS A 191 -3.48 6.53 11.94
N LYS A 192 -4.71 6.94 12.26
CA LYS A 192 -5.38 8.11 11.68
C LYS A 192 -5.69 9.14 12.75
N SER A 193 -5.69 10.41 12.36
CA SER A 193 -6.04 11.53 13.23
C SER A 193 -7.55 11.63 13.51
N LEU A 194 -8.38 10.96 12.70
CA LEU A 194 -9.82 10.92 12.84
C LEU A 194 -10.29 9.52 13.30
N PRO A 195 -11.35 9.44 14.13
CA PRO A 195 -12.00 8.17 14.42
C PRO A 195 -12.57 7.54 13.15
N VAL A 196 -12.33 6.24 12.96
CA VAL A 196 -12.87 5.44 11.86
C VAL A 196 -13.47 4.16 12.42
N GLN A 197 -14.54 3.68 11.80
CA GLN A 197 -15.06 2.34 12.05
C GLN A 197 -14.40 1.39 11.06
N THR A 198 -13.67 0.40 11.57
CA THR A 198 -12.92 -0.60 10.78
C THR A 198 -13.46 -1.99 11.02
#